data_AF-D6Z7E8-F1
#
_entry.id   AF-D6Z7E8-F1
#
_cell.length_a   1.000
_cell.length_b   1.000
_cell.length_c   1.000
_cell.angle_alpha   90.00
_cell.angle_beta   90.00
_cell.angle_gamma   90.00
#
_symmetry.space_group_name_H-M   'P 1'
#
loop_
_entity.id
_entity.type
_entity.pdbx_description
1 polymer ?
#
loop_
_entity_poly.entity_id
_entity_poly.type
_entity_poly.pdbx_seq_one_letter_code
_entity_poly.pdbx_strand_id
1 'polypeptide(L)'
;MVTLAFPDDDPYRGAGWQSVKSGLIRRRDAACRLAPFECGCSDPWRCRCGDDEEVLSEFRLDCLAAAYWHVLERGYTPVANWPVLRRLWRRGGIHRRLALLISKRSEEARER
;
A
#
# COMPACT_ATOMS: atom_id res chain seq x y z
N MET A 1 12.50 -24.92 -3.72
CA MET A 1 12.87 -23.63 -4.34
C MET A 1 11.78 -23.34 -5.36
N VAL A 2 10.75 -22.58 -4.98
CA VAL A 2 9.65 -22.24 -5.90
C VAL A 2 10.05 -20.94 -6.58
N THR A 3 10.56 -21.06 -7.80
CA THR A 3 10.73 -19.93 -8.70
C THR A 3 9.32 -19.47 -9.08
N LEU A 4 8.89 -18.32 -8.57
CA LEU A 4 7.75 -17.60 -9.14
C LEU A 4 8.20 -17.09 -10.51
N ALA A 5 8.13 -17.95 -11.52
CA ALA A 5 8.13 -17.52 -12.89
C ALA A 5 6.82 -16.74 -13.08
N PHE A 6 6.88 -15.42 -12.92
CA PHE A 6 5.93 -14.57 -13.61
C PHE A 6 6.17 -14.87 -15.09
N PRO A 7 5.20 -15.43 -15.83
CA PRO A 7 5.36 -15.59 -17.26
C PRO A 7 5.76 -14.22 -17.84
N ASP A 8 6.58 -14.24 -18.89
CA ASP A 8 6.84 -13.11 -19.79
C ASP A 8 5.54 -12.67 -20.51
N ASP A 9 4.44 -12.58 -19.79
CA ASP A 9 3.25 -11.86 -20.17
C ASP A 9 3.59 -10.38 -19.98
N ASP A 10 4.31 -9.79 -20.95
CA ASP A 10 4.15 -8.37 -21.22
C ASP A 10 2.64 -8.14 -21.37
N PRO A 11 1.94 -7.56 -20.36
CA PRO A 11 0.49 -7.43 -20.41
C PRO A 11 0.08 -6.46 -21.53
N TYR A 12 1.05 -5.85 -22.21
CA TYR A 12 0.86 -4.89 -23.28
C TYR A 12 1.20 -5.44 -24.67
N ARG A 13 1.66 -6.69 -24.84
CA ARG A 13 1.94 -7.33 -26.16
C ARG A 13 2.54 -6.35 -27.20
N GLY A 14 3.61 -5.63 -26.84
CA GLY A 14 4.27 -4.69 -27.75
C GLY A 14 3.55 -3.35 -28.00
N ALA A 15 2.52 -3.01 -27.22
CA ALA A 15 1.91 -1.70 -27.24
C ALA A 15 2.81 -0.68 -26.52
N GLY A 16 3.31 0.31 -27.27
CA GLY A 16 4.09 1.41 -26.71
C GLY A 16 3.33 2.16 -25.61
N TRP A 17 4.06 2.79 -24.69
CA TRP A 17 3.52 3.49 -23.51
C TRP A 17 2.36 4.46 -23.83
N GLN A 18 2.40 5.10 -24.99
CA GLN A 18 1.34 5.99 -25.49
C GLN A 18 0.00 5.27 -25.69
N SER A 19 0.03 4.02 -26.19
CA SER A 19 -1.16 3.19 -26.39
C SER A 19 -1.77 2.78 -25.06
N VAL A 20 -0.93 2.35 -24.11
CA VAL A 20 -1.34 2.00 -22.74
C VAL A 20 -2.00 3.21 -22.06
N LYS A 21 -1.34 4.37 -22.11
CA LYS A 21 -1.87 5.63 -21.57
C LYS A 21 -3.21 5.99 -22.21
N SER A 22 -3.34 5.87 -23.53
CA SER A 22 -4.59 6.15 -24.25
C SER A 22 -5.71 5.19 -23.84
N GLY A 23 -5.40 3.91 -23.63
CA GLY A 23 -6.36 2.93 -23.10
C GLY A 23 -6.86 3.28 -21.71
N LEU A 24 -5.98 3.72 -20.82
CA LEU A 24 -6.35 4.16 -19.47
C LEU A 24 -7.25 5.40 -19.51
N ILE A 25 -6.95 6.39 -20.37
CA ILE A 25 -7.78 7.59 -20.55
C ILE A 25 -9.20 7.20 -21.00
N ARG A 26 -9.33 6.33 -22.00
CA ARG A 26 -10.65 5.90 -22.49
C ARG A 26 -11.48 5.20 -21.41
N ARG A 27 -10.86 4.29 -20.63
CA ARG A 27 -11.54 3.61 -19.52
C ARG A 27 -11.99 4.60 -18.45
N ARG A 28 -11.17 5.60 -18.16
CA ARG A 28 -11.48 6.66 -17.21
C ARG A 28 -12.64 7.54 -17.68
N ASP A 29 -12.68 7.93 -18.94
CA ASP A 29 -13.80 8.68 -19.52
C ASP A 29 -15.10 7.87 -19.51
N ALA A 30 -15.02 6.57 -19.76
CA ALA A 30 -16.18 5.69 -19.67
C ALA A 30 -16.73 5.60 -18.24
N ALA A 31 -15.84 5.49 -17.23
CA ALA A 31 -16.24 5.48 -15.82
C ALA A 31 -16.97 6.77 -15.41
N CYS A 32 -16.53 7.93 -15.90
CA CYS A 32 -17.20 9.21 -15.62
C CYS A 32 -18.63 9.31 -16.19
N ARG A 33 -19.03 8.44 -17.13
CA ARG A 33 -20.39 8.40 -17.70
C ARG A 33 -21.33 7.48 -16.94
N LEU A 34 -20.80 6.66 -16.02
CA LEU A 34 -21.61 5.83 -15.15
C LEU A 34 -22.24 6.70 -14.04
N ALA A 35 -23.35 6.22 -13.49
CA ALA A 35 -23.95 6.84 -12.32
C ALA A 35 -22.91 6.89 -11.19
N PRO A 36 -22.80 8.00 -10.45
CA PRO A 36 -21.91 8.08 -9.29
C PRO A 36 -22.22 7.01 -8.25
N PHE A 37 -21.22 6.59 -7.49
CA PHE A 37 -21.41 5.78 -6.27
C PHE A 37 -22.21 6.56 -5.23
N GLU A 38 -22.65 5.88 -4.16
CA GLU A 38 -23.35 6.50 -3.03
C GLU A 38 -22.58 7.68 -2.41
N CYS A 39 -21.24 7.63 -2.47
CA CYS A 39 -20.38 8.72 -2.03
C CYS A 39 -20.31 9.92 -3.01
N GLY A 40 -21.09 9.90 -4.10
CA GLY A 40 -21.15 10.95 -5.12
C GLY A 40 -19.98 10.97 -6.12
N CYS A 41 -19.01 10.07 -6.00
CA CYS A 41 -17.88 9.97 -6.93
C CYS A 41 -18.24 9.07 -8.13
N SER A 42 -17.89 9.46 -9.35
CA SER A 42 -18.08 8.61 -10.55
C SER A 42 -16.91 7.68 -10.85
N ASP A 43 -15.72 8.00 -10.36
CA ASP A 43 -14.49 7.27 -10.63
C ASP A 43 -13.92 6.70 -9.32
N PRO A 44 -13.89 5.37 -9.14
CA PRO A 44 -13.41 4.78 -7.90
C PRO A 44 -11.91 5.04 -7.69
N TRP A 45 -11.14 5.27 -8.76
CA TRP A 45 -9.70 5.54 -8.65
C TRP A 45 -9.38 6.96 -8.19
N ARG A 46 -10.32 7.90 -8.34
CA ARG A 46 -10.21 9.28 -7.86
C ARG A 46 -11.02 9.54 -6.61
N CYS A 47 -11.91 8.62 -6.25
CA CYS A 47 -12.66 8.71 -5.01
C CYS A 47 -11.70 8.73 -3.83
N ARG A 48 -11.80 9.79 -3.02
CA ARG A 48 -11.07 9.93 -1.75
C ARG A 48 -12.02 9.81 -0.56
N CYS A 49 -13.28 9.43 -0.78
CA CYS A 49 -14.29 9.33 0.29
C CYS A 49 -13.98 8.19 1.28
N GLY A 50 -13.12 7.24 0.91
CA GLY A 50 -12.53 6.27 1.83
C GLY A 50 -11.09 6.59 2.23
N ASP A 51 -10.53 7.69 1.72
CA ASP A 51 -9.19 8.19 2.09
C ASP A 51 -9.27 9.16 3.27
N ASP A 52 -10.47 9.38 3.85
CA ASP A 52 -10.57 9.88 5.22
C ASP A 52 -9.54 9.11 6.02
N GLU A 53 -8.58 9.85 6.59
CA GLU A 53 -7.39 9.37 7.26
C GLU A 53 -7.82 8.44 8.38
N GLU A 54 -8.13 7.20 7.99
CA GLU A 54 -9.10 6.35 8.67
C GLU A 54 -8.54 6.15 10.04
N VAL A 55 -9.18 6.79 11.04
CA VAL A 55 -8.74 6.87 12.43
C VAL A 55 -8.14 5.52 12.75
N LEU A 56 -6.80 5.44 12.77
CA LEU A 56 -6.12 4.15 12.70
C LEU A 56 -6.59 3.36 13.92
N SER A 57 -7.54 2.45 13.68
CA SER A 57 -8.29 1.85 14.77
C SER A 57 -7.33 0.99 15.56
N GLU A 58 -7.60 0.80 16.86
CA GLU A 58 -6.70 -0.04 17.67
C GLU A 58 -6.61 -1.46 17.09
N PHE A 59 -7.72 -1.98 16.56
CA PHE A 59 -7.75 -3.26 15.85
C PHE A 59 -6.83 -3.27 14.62
N ARG A 60 -6.88 -2.23 13.79
CA ARG A 60 -6.01 -2.13 12.60
C ARG A 60 -4.55 -1.96 12.99
N LEU A 61 -4.27 -1.21 14.05
CA LEU A 61 -2.93 -1.04 14.60
C LEU A 61 -2.36 -2.39 15.10
N ASP A 62 -3.18 -3.21 15.76
CA ASP A 62 -2.79 -4.55 16.22
C ASP A 62 -2.52 -5.50 15.05
N CYS A 63 -3.38 -5.49 14.03
CA CYS A 63 -3.17 -6.29 12.80
C CYS A 63 -1.86 -5.92 12.10
N LEU A 64 -1.58 -4.62 11.97
CA LEU A 64 -0.34 -4.13 11.37
C LEU A 64 0.88 -4.50 12.21
N ALA A 65 0.79 -4.41 13.55
CA ALA A 65 1.88 -4.80 14.44
C ALA A 65 2.22 -6.29 14.28
N ALA A 66 1.22 -7.16 14.22
CA ALA A 66 1.41 -8.60 14.00
C ALA A 66 2.05 -8.88 12.62
N ALA A 67 1.56 -8.20 11.56
CA ALA A 67 2.12 -8.35 10.22
C ALA A 67 3.59 -7.91 10.17
N TYR A 68 3.94 -6.80 10.81
CA TYR A 68 5.33 -6.33 10.86
C TYR A 68 6.25 -7.30 11.61
N TRP A 69 5.80 -7.86 12.73
CA TRP A 69 6.55 -8.91 13.42
C TRP A 69 6.80 -10.11 12.52
N HIS A 70 5.77 -10.59 11.83
CA HIS A 70 5.91 -11.72 10.90
C HIS A 70 6.94 -11.45 9.79
N VAL A 71 6.91 -10.26 9.18
CA VAL A 71 7.86 -9.87 8.13
C VAL A 71 9.29 -9.77 8.68
N LEU A 72 9.46 -9.20 9.87
CA LEU A 72 10.77 -9.10 10.54
C LEU A 72 11.34 -10.48 10.93
N GLU A 73 10.49 -11.39 11.42
CA GLU A 73 10.88 -12.78 11.74
C GLU A 73 11.36 -13.55 10.51
N ARG A 74 10.80 -13.23 9.33
CA ARG A 74 11.26 -13.76 8.04
C ARG A 74 12.52 -13.09 7.50
N GLY A 75 13.08 -12.13 8.24
CA GLY A 75 14.32 -11.43 7.88
C GLY A 75 14.15 -10.26 6.91
N TYR A 76 12.92 -9.95 6.49
CA TYR A 76 12.63 -8.86 5.57
C TYR A 76 12.41 -7.52 6.31
N THR A 77 12.58 -6.41 5.61
CA THR A 77 12.28 -5.06 6.12
C THR A 77 10.83 -4.70 5.76
N PRO A 78 9.94 -4.47 6.74
CA PRO A 78 8.56 -4.07 6.44
C PRO A 78 8.49 -2.67 5.85
N VAL A 79 7.65 -2.47 4.83
CA VAL A 79 7.27 -1.14 4.35
C VAL A 79 6.18 -0.60 5.27
N ALA A 80 6.56 0.26 6.21
CA ALA A 80 5.65 0.82 7.19
C ALA A 80 5.30 2.28 6.88
N ASN A 81 4.00 2.61 6.98
CA ASN A 81 3.54 3.98 6.84
C ASN A 81 3.86 4.80 8.11
N TRP A 82 4.30 6.04 7.94
CA TRP A 82 4.73 6.91 9.03
C TRP A 82 3.67 7.17 10.13
N PRO A 83 2.37 7.38 9.83
CA PRO A 83 1.33 7.52 10.85
C PRO A 83 1.19 6.28 11.73
N VAL A 84 1.40 5.08 11.17
CA VAL A 84 1.36 3.81 11.90
C VAL A 84 2.54 3.73 12.87
N LEU A 85 3.75 4.00 12.40
CA LEU A 85 4.95 4.00 13.24
C LEU A 85 4.85 5.01 14.40
N ARG A 86 4.32 6.20 14.11
CA ARG A 86 4.08 7.24 15.11
C ARG A 86 3.06 6.79 16.17
N ARG A 87 2.01 6.08 15.77
CA ARG A 87 0.99 5.56 16.72
C ARG A 87 1.53 4.41 17.57
N LEU A 88 2.29 3.48 16.98
CA LEU A 88 3.01 2.43 17.71
C LEU A 88 3.98 3.02 18.74
N TRP A 89 4.72 4.06 18.37
CA TRP A 89 5.65 4.76 19.26
C TRP A 89 4.94 5.36 20.49
N ARG A 90 3.81 6.05 20.25
CA ARG A 90 2.98 6.64 21.31
C ARG A 90 2.37 5.59 22.22
N ARG A 91 1.91 4.46 21.69
CA ARG A 91 1.35 3.34 22.46
C ARG A 91 2.35 2.71 23.43
N GLY A 92 3.65 2.78 23.15
CA GLY A 92 4.70 2.41 24.11
C GLY A 92 4.99 0.91 24.16
N GLY A 93 5.75 0.49 25.17
CA GLY A 93 6.03 -0.93 25.45
C GLY A 93 6.65 -1.70 24.28
N ILE A 94 6.07 -2.85 23.95
CA ILE A 94 6.51 -3.69 22.83
C ILE A 94 6.30 -3.00 21.47
N HIS A 95 5.24 -2.20 21.34
CA HIS A 95 4.93 -1.48 20.09
C HIS A 95 5.96 -0.39 19.79
N ARG A 96 6.46 0.30 20.83
CA ARG A 96 7.55 1.27 20.66
C ARG A 96 8.85 0.60 20.19
N ARG A 97 9.19 -0.56 20.75
CA ARG A 97 10.35 -1.35 20.31
C ARG A 97 10.21 -1.79 18.85
N LEU A 98 9.02 -2.23 18.45
CA LEU A 98 8.71 -2.56 17.07
C LEU A 98 8.92 -1.35 16.14
N ALA A 99 8.42 -0.17 16.51
CA ALA A 99 8.58 1.04 15.71
C ALA A 99 10.06 1.41 15.49
N LEU A 100 10.88 1.34 16.54
CA LEU A 100 12.33 1.59 16.44
C LEU A 100 13.04 0.58 15.54
N LEU A 101 12.71 -0.70 15.68
CA LEU A 101 13.30 -1.77 14.90
C LEU A 101 13.02 -1.58 13.41
N ILE A 102 11.78 -1.24 13.05
CA ILE A 102 11.39 -0.97 11.66
C ILE A 102 12.13 0.26 11.11
N SER A 103 12.21 1.35 11.88
CA SER A 103 12.95 2.56 11.45
C SER A 103 14.42 2.24 11.15
N LYS A 104 15.09 1.53 12.06
CA LYS A 104 16.50 1.13 11.89
C LYS A 104 16.70 0.27 10.64
N ARG A 105 15.87 -0.76 10.45
CA ARG A 105 15.94 -1.63 9.26
C ARG A 105 15.68 -0.86 7.96
N SER A 106 14.84 0.16 8.01
CA SER A 106 14.53 1.01 6.85
C SER A 106 15.64 2.00 6.51
N GLU A 107 16.43 2.43 7.50
CA GLU A 107 17.67 3.18 7.29
C GLU A 107 18.74 2.29 6.62
N GLU A 108 19.01 1.12 7.21
CA GLU A 108 19.96 0.14 6.65
C GLU A 108 19.59 -0.35 5.24
N ALA A 109 18.31 -0.32 4.88
CA ALA A 109 17.84 -0.69 3.54
C ALA A 109 17.98 0.44 2.51
N ARG A 110 18.05 1.70 2.95
CA ARG A 110 18.27 2.86 2.07
C ARG A 110 19.73 3.10 1.75
N GLU A 111 20.63 2.64 2.63
CA GLU A 111 22.07 2.77 2.47
C GLU A 111 22.71 1.65 1.63
N ARG A 112 21.92 0.64 1.27
CA ARG A 112 22.32 -0.48 0.39
C ARG A 112 21.85 -0.26 -1.03
#